data_AF-A0A8B6DL48-F1
#
_entry.id   AF-A0A8B6DL48-F1
#
_cell.length_a   1.000
_cell.length_b   1.000
_cell.length_c   1.000
_cell.angle_alpha   90.00
_cell.angle_beta   90.00
_cell.angle_gamma   90.00
#
_symmetry.space_group_name_H-M   'P 1'
#
loop_
_entity.id
_entity.type
_entity.pdbx_description
1 polymer ?
#
loop_
_entity_poly.entity_id
_entity_poly.type
_entity_poly.pdbx_seq_one_letter_code
_entity_poly.pdbx_strand_id
1 'polypeptide(L)'
;MSVEQYLEEKLIPQPDIAVEVVGEVIVYCDPDTYPQVLPDTSKWKIAIGLHPKAAPYFNNDQFIAMQEALTDMRVSALGEIGLDRTVNPIHWMSQEKILDKLLGLARPNKPVILHLRGQATETMSDAVYTTRALEIVQNNCEPGAKIHLHCFHGKEKTSGYLASRFSEHLFQLFSLKGQKFP
;
A
#
# COMPACT_ATOMS: atom_id res chain seq x y z
N MET A 1 17.55 -18.96 -8.04
CA MET A 1 17.52 -17.58 -8.58
C MET A 1 17.46 -16.65 -7.40
N SER A 2 18.45 -15.77 -7.24
CA SER A 2 18.45 -14.80 -6.14
C SER A 2 17.51 -13.62 -6.45
N VAL A 3 17.16 -12.83 -5.44
CA VAL A 3 16.29 -11.64 -5.63
C VAL A 3 16.96 -10.66 -6.61
N GLU A 4 18.28 -10.53 -6.51
CA GLU A 4 19.11 -9.70 -7.38
C GLU A 4 19.02 -10.14 -8.85
N GLN A 5 19.10 -11.44 -9.12
CA GLN A 5 18.96 -11.98 -10.48
C GLN A 5 17.55 -11.77 -11.05
N TYR A 6 16.51 -11.86 -10.22
CA TYR A 6 15.13 -11.64 -10.65
C TYR A 6 14.85 -10.17 -11.01
N LEU A 7 15.50 -9.22 -10.33
CA LEU A 7 15.40 -7.79 -10.61
C LEU A 7 16.15 -7.41 -11.90
N GLU A 8 17.29 -8.04 -12.17
CA GLU A 8 18.07 -7.84 -13.39
C GLU A 8 17.36 -8.35 -14.66
N GLU A 9 16.63 -9.48 -14.60
CA GLU A 9 15.98 -10.06 -15.77
C GLU A 9 14.70 -9.32 -16.21
N LYS A 10 14.04 -8.55 -15.34
CA LYS A 10 12.75 -7.91 -15.63
C LYS A 10 12.80 -6.45 -16.07
N LEU A 11 13.99 -5.93 -16.40
CA LEU A 11 14.30 -4.56 -16.84
C LEU A 11 13.07 -3.66 -17.09
N ILE A 12 12.63 -3.05 -15.99
CA ILE A 12 12.12 -1.69 -15.96
C ILE A 12 13.19 -0.82 -16.65
N PRO A 13 12.84 0.14 -17.53
CA PRO A 13 13.83 1.00 -18.17
C PRO A 13 14.77 1.55 -17.10
N GLN A 14 16.08 1.35 -17.29
CA GLN A 14 17.06 1.87 -16.35
C GLN A 14 16.87 3.39 -16.27
N PRO A 15 16.69 3.95 -15.06
CA PRO A 15 16.49 5.38 -14.94
C PRO A 15 17.71 6.12 -15.52
N ASP A 16 17.47 7.23 -16.23
CA ASP A 16 18.52 8.12 -16.77
C ASP A 16 19.43 8.72 -15.67
N ILE A 17 19.13 8.45 -14.40
CA ILE A 17 19.77 8.98 -13.20
C ILE A 17 20.35 7.80 -12.44
N ALA A 18 21.60 7.90 -11.99
CA ALA A 18 22.19 6.91 -11.10
C ALA A 18 21.35 6.81 -9.81
N VAL A 19 20.80 5.63 -9.55
CA VAL A 19 20.04 5.33 -8.33
C VAL A 19 20.86 4.39 -7.47
N GLU A 20 21.01 4.75 -6.19
CA GLU A 20 21.55 3.87 -5.16
C GLU A 20 20.38 3.29 -4.35
N VAL A 21 20.32 1.95 -4.25
CA VAL A 21 19.35 1.27 -3.39
C VAL A 21 19.88 1.28 -1.97
N VAL A 22 19.29 2.12 -1.11
CA VAL A 22 19.71 2.28 0.30
C VAL A 22 18.93 1.41 1.28
N GLY A 23 17.93 0.66 0.80
CA GLY A 23 17.14 -0.26 1.58
C GLY A 23 15.88 -0.74 0.84
N GLU A 24 15.26 -1.80 1.37
CA GLU A 24 14.00 -2.33 0.82
C GLU A 24 12.98 -2.64 1.93
N VAL A 25 11.72 -2.75 1.51
CA VAL A 25 10.61 -3.16 2.36
C VAL A 25 10.03 -4.44 1.79
N ILE A 26 10.02 -5.51 2.60
CA ILE A 26 9.30 -6.75 2.30
C ILE A 26 7.85 -6.54 2.70
N VAL A 27 6.93 -6.76 1.78
CA VAL A 27 5.49 -6.58 2.00
C VAL A 27 4.81 -7.95 2.03
N TYR A 28 4.33 -8.35 3.21
CA TYR A 28 3.46 -9.53 3.36
C TYR A 28 2.01 -9.06 3.33
N CYS A 29 1.32 -9.28 2.20
CA CYS A 29 -0.05 -8.81 1.98
C CYS A 29 -1.09 -9.95 1.89
N ASP A 30 -0.67 -11.18 2.20
CA ASP A 30 -1.54 -12.34 2.32
C ASP A 30 -1.26 -13.02 3.67
N PRO A 31 -2.23 -12.99 4.61
CA PRO A 31 -2.09 -13.60 5.94
C PRO A 31 -1.61 -15.04 5.93
N ASP A 32 -1.99 -15.82 4.92
CA ASP A 32 -1.61 -17.24 4.85
C ASP A 32 -0.13 -17.42 4.48
N THR A 33 0.51 -16.36 4.00
CA THR A 33 1.95 -16.32 3.64
C THR A 33 2.82 -15.66 4.71
N TYR A 34 2.22 -15.23 5.84
CA TYR A 34 2.99 -14.60 6.90
C TYR A 34 4.05 -15.57 7.43
N PRO A 35 5.30 -15.13 7.59
CA PRO A 35 6.35 -15.99 8.07
C PRO A 35 6.12 -16.27 9.56
N GLN A 36 6.24 -17.54 9.96
CA GLN A 36 6.18 -17.95 11.38
C GLN A 36 7.28 -17.27 12.21
N VAL A 37 8.43 -16.99 11.57
CA VAL A 37 9.54 -16.23 12.14
C VAL A 37 9.89 -15.11 11.18
N LEU A 38 9.70 -13.87 11.60
CA LEU A 38 10.08 -12.71 10.80
C LEU A 38 11.60 -12.69 10.57
N PRO A 39 12.06 -12.41 9.33
CA PRO A 39 13.48 -12.36 8.99
C PRO A 39 14.22 -11.25 9.75
N ASP A 40 15.54 -11.30 9.72
CA ASP A 40 16.39 -10.21 10.21
C ASP A 40 16.12 -8.93 9.40
N THR A 41 15.97 -7.81 10.12
CA THR A 41 15.63 -6.49 9.60
C THR A 41 16.82 -5.53 9.56
N SER A 42 18.05 -6.05 9.75
CA SER A 42 19.29 -5.28 9.60
C SER A 42 19.44 -4.66 8.19
N LYS A 43 18.92 -5.34 7.16
CA LYS A 43 18.92 -4.87 5.75
C LYS A 43 17.55 -4.47 5.23
N TRP A 44 16.48 -5.03 5.80
CA TRP A 44 15.13 -4.95 5.25
C TRP A 44 14.15 -4.42 6.29
N LYS A 45 13.17 -3.64 5.86
CA LYS A 45 11.98 -3.35 6.67
C LYS A 45 10.85 -4.28 6.29
N ILE A 46 9.91 -4.49 7.21
CA ILE A 46 8.78 -5.39 6.99
C ILE A 46 7.48 -4.60 7.07
N ALA A 47 6.59 -4.81 6.11
CA ALA A 47 5.20 -4.40 6.17
C ALA A 47 4.31 -5.64 6.20
N ILE A 48 3.26 -5.57 7.01
CA ILE A 48 2.26 -6.63 7.12
C ILE A 48 0.89 -6.02 6.88
N GLY A 49 0.11 -6.63 5.98
CA GLY A 49 -1.22 -6.17 5.62
C GLY A 49 -2.01 -7.21 4.84
N LEU A 50 -3.10 -6.76 4.23
CA LEU A 50 -3.99 -7.59 3.43
C LEU A 50 -4.29 -6.88 2.11
N HIS A 51 -3.84 -7.47 1.01
CA HIS A 51 -4.12 -6.94 -0.32
C HIS A 51 -5.64 -6.90 -0.54
N PRO A 52 -6.21 -5.81 -1.10
CA PRO A 52 -7.66 -5.65 -1.27
C PRO A 52 -8.37 -6.77 -2.03
N LYS A 53 -7.66 -7.49 -2.89
CA LYS A 53 -8.22 -8.67 -3.59
C LYS A 53 -8.54 -9.84 -2.66
N ALA A 54 -7.87 -9.94 -1.51
CA ALA A 54 -8.12 -10.97 -0.51
C ALA A 54 -9.20 -10.57 0.52
N ALA A 55 -9.65 -9.31 0.53
CA ALA A 55 -10.66 -8.81 1.46
C ALA A 55 -11.93 -9.69 1.58
N PRO A 56 -12.49 -10.29 0.50
CA PRO A 56 -13.67 -11.15 0.63
C PRO A 56 -13.45 -12.44 1.43
N TYR A 57 -12.21 -12.90 1.54
CA TYR A 57 -11.83 -14.15 2.21
C TYR A 57 -11.24 -13.93 3.60
N PHE A 58 -11.04 -12.66 3.98
CA PHE A 58 -10.43 -12.29 5.23
C PHE A 58 -11.36 -12.57 6.40
N ASN A 59 -10.88 -13.39 7.33
CA ASN A 59 -11.65 -13.84 8.49
C ASN A 59 -11.11 -13.24 9.81
N ASN A 60 -11.77 -13.60 10.91
CA ASN A 60 -11.42 -13.04 12.21
C ASN A 60 -10.09 -13.58 12.77
N ASP A 61 -9.74 -14.83 12.46
CA ASP A 61 -8.49 -15.44 12.93
C ASP A 61 -7.29 -14.77 12.26
N GLN A 62 -7.38 -14.52 10.95
CA GLN A 62 -6.39 -13.74 10.20
C GLN A 62 -6.28 -12.31 10.71
N PHE A 63 -7.39 -11.69 11.13
CA PHE A 63 -7.37 -10.35 11.73
C PHE A 63 -6.62 -10.33 13.07
N ILE A 64 -6.86 -11.31 13.94
CA ILE A 64 -6.16 -11.46 15.22
C ILE A 64 -4.67 -11.69 14.97
N ALA A 65 -4.31 -12.62 14.07
CA ALA A 65 -2.92 -12.90 13.71
C ALA A 65 -2.20 -11.65 13.19
N MET A 66 -2.88 -10.84 12.37
CA MET A 66 -2.31 -9.59 11.88
C MET A 66 -2.14 -8.54 12.98
N GLN A 67 -3.13 -8.40 13.87
CA GLN A 67 -3.05 -7.50 15.02
C GLN A 67 -1.87 -7.86 15.94
N GLU A 68 -1.66 -9.15 16.20
CA GLU A 68 -0.52 -9.67 16.95
C GLU A 68 0.80 -9.38 16.23
N ALA A 69 0.90 -9.69 14.94
CA ALA A 69 2.11 -9.46 14.16
C ALA A 69 2.52 -7.97 14.13
N LEU A 70 1.55 -7.05 14.08
CA LEU A 70 1.80 -5.61 14.14
C LEU A 70 2.37 -5.12 15.49
N THR A 71 2.33 -5.94 16.55
CA THR A 71 3.02 -5.61 17.82
C THR A 71 4.53 -5.82 17.74
N ASP A 72 5.02 -6.63 16.80
CA ASP A 72 6.44 -6.93 16.67
C ASP A 72 7.22 -5.69 16.23
N MET A 73 8.37 -5.45 16.87
CA MET A 73 9.25 -4.31 16.59
C MET A 73 9.96 -4.40 15.24
N ARG A 74 10.05 -5.60 14.65
CA ARG A 74 10.58 -5.84 13.31
C ARG A 74 9.61 -5.35 12.23
N VAL A 75 8.30 -5.36 12.52
CA VAL A 75 7.29 -4.86 11.60
C VAL A 75 7.28 -3.34 11.63
N SER A 76 7.62 -2.74 10.50
CA SER A 76 7.82 -1.29 10.37
C SER A 76 6.61 -0.55 9.83
N ALA A 77 5.68 -1.24 9.17
CA ALA A 77 4.51 -0.61 8.53
C ALA A 77 3.27 -1.51 8.55
N LEU A 78 2.10 -0.88 8.49
CA LEU A 78 0.83 -1.55 8.18
C LEU A 78 0.63 -1.50 6.66
N GLY A 79 0.56 -2.65 6.01
CA GLY A 79 0.21 -2.75 4.60
C GLY A 79 0.98 -3.86 3.87
N GLU A 80 0.64 -4.14 2.62
CA GLU A 80 -0.28 -3.36 1.79
C GLU A 80 -1.76 -3.57 2.19
N ILE A 81 -2.51 -2.47 2.32
CA ILE A 81 -3.98 -2.45 2.48
C ILE A 81 -4.56 -1.44 1.48
N GLY A 82 -5.85 -1.50 1.14
CA GLY A 82 -6.42 -0.46 0.28
C GLY A 82 -7.68 -0.86 -0.47
N LEU A 83 -7.85 -0.27 -1.66
CA LEU A 83 -8.96 -0.54 -2.58
C LEU A 83 -8.42 -0.91 -3.97
N ASP A 84 -8.98 -1.96 -4.56
CA ASP A 84 -8.64 -2.41 -5.91
C ASP A 84 -9.91 -2.72 -6.69
N ARG A 85 -10.27 -1.81 -7.59
CA ARG A 85 -11.49 -1.87 -8.41
C ARG A 85 -11.32 -2.74 -9.67
N THR A 86 -10.19 -3.42 -9.85
CA THR A 86 -10.01 -4.38 -10.95
C THR A 86 -10.74 -5.71 -10.73
N VAL A 87 -11.27 -5.94 -9.52
CA VAL A 87 -12.13 -7.08 -9.20
C VAL A 87 -13.60 -6.81 -9.52
N ASN A 88 -14.42 -7.86 -9.46
CA ASN A 88 -15.88 -7.75 -9.61
C ASN A 88 -16.47 -6.72 -8.63
N PRO A 89 -17.32 -5.78 -9.10
CA PRO A 89 -17.97 -4.76 -8.27
C PRO A 89 -18.66 -5.27 -7.00
N ILE A 90 -19.12 -6.52 -6.98
CA ILE A 90 -19.73 -7.13 -5.78
C ILE A 90 -18.79 -7.12 -4.56
N HIS A 91 -17.47 -7.11 -4.79
CA HIS A 91 -16.46 -7.10 -3.71
C HIS A 91 -16.06 -5.69 -3.27
N TRP A 92 -16.49 -4.64 -3.95
CA TRP A 92 -16.05 -3.28 -3.67
C TRP A 92 -16.42 -2.79 -2.27
N MET A 93 -17.64 -3.11 -1.83
CA MET A 93 -18.08 -2.76 -0.48
C MET A 93 -17.33 -3.57 0.59
N SER A 94 -16.97 -4.83 0.29
CA SER A 94 -16.16 -5.63 1.22
C SER A 94 -14.75 -5.04 1.40
N GLN A 95 -14.13 -4.54 0.33
CA GLN A 95 -12.84 -3.86 0.43
C GLN A 95 -12.89 -2.62 1.32
N GLU A 96 -13.93 -1.78 1.19
CA GLU A 96 -14.07 -0.59 2.04
C GLU A 96 -14.24 -0.93 3.52
N LYS A 97 -15.09 -1.92 3.83
CA LYS A 97 -15.30 -2.39 5.20
C LYS A 97 -14.04 -2.98 5.82
N ILE A 98 -13.30 -3.76 5.03
CA ILE A 98 -12.04 -4.33 5.49
C ILE A 98 -10.99 -3.22 5.66
N LEU A 99 -10.84 -2.31 4.71
CA LEU A 99 -9.92 -1.17 4.82
C LEU A 99 -10.17 -0.38 6.11
N ASP A 100 -11.43 0.00 6.38
CA ASP A 100 -11.84 0.68 7.61
C ASP A 100 -11.43 -0.12 8.86
N LYS A 101 -11.77 -1.42 8.91
CA LYS A 101 -11.39 -2.32 10.01
C LYS A 101 -9.87 -2.40 10.20
N LEU A 102 -9.09 -2.46 9.12
CA LEU A 102 -7.63 -2.58 9.19
C LEU A 102 -6.96 -1.27 9.58
N LEU A 103 -7.50 -0.12 9.19
CA LEU A 103 -6.99 1.18 9.63
C LEU A 103 -7.22 1.41 11.12
N GLY A 104 -8.18 0.74 11.75
CA GLY A 104 -8.27 0.65 13.21
C GLY A 104 -7.05 0.00 13.89
N LEU A 105 -6.15 -0.64 13.13
CA LEU A 105 -4.86 -1.15 13.62
C LEU A 105 -3.68 -0.21 13.33
N ALA A 106 -3.91 0.93 12.67
CA ALA A 106 -2.87 1.90 12.38
C ALA A 106 -2.27 2.43 13.69
N ARG A 107 -0.95 2.68 13.67
CA ARG A 107 -0.23 3.22 14.82
C ARG A 107 0.51 4.50 14.41
N PRO A 108 0.55 5.54 15.25
CA PRO A 108 1.19 6.81 14.88
C PRO A 108 2.66 6.67 14.44
N ASN A 109 3.37 5.67 14.96
CA ASN A 109 4.78 5.40 14.65
C ASN A 109 5.02 4.42 13.50
N LYS A 110 3.97 3.83 12.91
CA LYS A 110 4.09 2.89 11.79
C LYS A 110 3.37 3.46 10.56
N PRO A 111 4.06 3.80 9.47
CA PRO A 111 3.39 4.25 8.25
C PRO A 111 2.42 3.20 7.72
N VAL A 112 1.39 3.68 7.01
CA VAL A 112 0.45 2.84 6.27
C VAL A 112 0.87 2.79 4.80
N ILE A 113 1.01 1.60 4.24
CA ILE A 113 1.21 1.35 2.81
C ILE A 113 -0.16 1.11 2.19
N LEU A 114 -0.64 2.12 1.45
CA LEU A 114 -1.98 2.16 0.85
C LEU A 114 -1.91 1.85 -0.65
N HIS A 115 -2.64 0.83 -1.09
CA HIS A 115 -2.82 0.50 -2.50
C HIS A 115 -4.14 1.02 -3.03
N LEU A 116 -4.06 1.70 -4.16
CA LEU A 116 -5.20 2.28 -4.83
C LEU A 116 -5.13 1.95 -6.32
N ARG A 117 -6.11 1.17 -6.79
CA ARG A 117 -6.19 0.78 -8.19
C ARG A 117 -7.61 0.90 -8.75
N GLY A 118 -7.72 1.65 -9.84
CA GLY A 118 -8.95 1.83 -10.61
C GLY A 118 -9.16 0.84 -11.74
N GLN A 119 -10.31 0.95 -12.39
CA GLN A 119 -10.54 0.29 -13.67
C GLN A 119 -9.90 1.10 -14.80
N ALA A 120 -9.13 0.43 -15.66
CA ALA A 120 -8.36 1.09 -16.72
C ALA A 120 -9.22 1.89 -17.72
N THR A 121 -10.51 1.57 -17.83
CA THR A 121 -11.44 2.17 -18.80
C THR A 121 -12.20 3.39 -18.27
N GLU A 122 -12.11 3.70 -16.96
CA GLU A 122 -12.95 4.72 -16.34
C GLU A 122 -12.12 5.85 -15.71
N THR A 123 -11.91 6.92 -16.46
CA THR A 123 -11.17 8.12 -16.01
C THR A 123 -11.76 8.83 -14.79
N MET A 124 -13.09 8.77 -14.62
CA MET A 124 -13.77 9.35 -13.45
C MET A 124 -13.74 8.44 -12.22
N SER A 125 -13.55 7.13 -12.44
CA SER A 125 -13.44 6.13 -11.36
C SER A 125 -12.23 6.43 -10.48
N ASP A 126 -11.08 6.72 -11.09
CA ASP A 126 -9.80 7.05 -10.44
C ASP A 126 -9.90 8.08 -9.33
N ALA A 127 -10.47 9.24 -9.62
CA ALA A 127 -10.60 10.30 -8.63
C ALA A 127 -11.59 9.93 -7.53
N VAL A 128 -12.75 9.37 -7.88
CA VAL A 128 -13.83 9.07 -6.92
C VAL A 128 -13.40 8.01 -5.90
N TYR A 129 -12.84 6.88 -6.34
CA TYR A 129 -12.41 5.86 -5.37
C TYR A 129 -11.17 6.31 -4.59
N THR A 130 -10.28 7.11 -5.19
CA THR A 130 -9.11 7.64 -4.49
C THR A 130 -9.57 8.55 -3.36
N THR A 131 -10.49 9.49 -3.65
CA THR A 131 -11.12 10.32 -2.62
C THR A 131 -11.79 9.47 -1.56
N ARG A 132 -12.55 8.43 -1.96
CA ARG A 132 -13.22 7.54 -1.01
C ARG A 132 -12.26 6.81 -0.07
N ALA A 133 -11.17 6.26 -0.60
CA ALA A 133 -10.17 5.60 0.23
C ALA A 133 -9.52 6.57 1.23
N LEU A 134 -9.27 7.81 0.80
CA LEU A 134 -8.66 8.81 1.65
C LEU A 134 -9.61 9.35 2.72
N GLU A 135 -10.91 9.45 2.43
CA GLU A 135 -11.92 9.73 3.46
C GLU A 135 -11.88 8.65 4.55
N ILE A 136 -11.82 7.38 4.15
CA ILE A 136 -11.71 6.26 5.09
C ILE A 136 -10.41 6.38 5.91
N VAL A 137 -9.28 6.72 5.27
CA VAL A 137 -8.01 6.97 5.97
C VAL A 137 -8.12 8.13 6.95
N GLN A 138 -8.68 9.28 6.55
CA GLN A 138 -8.85 10.46 7.40
C GLN A 138 -9.74 10.20 8.61
N ASN A 139 -10.75 9.34 8.47
CA ASN A 139 -11.65 9.02 9.57
C ASN A 139 -11.01 8.08 10.60
N ASN A 140 -9.94 7.36 10.23
CA ASN A 140 -9.34 6.33 11.08
C ASN A 140 -7.91 6.66 11.54
N CYS A 141 -7.18 7.50 10.81
CA CYS A 141 -5.80 7.84 11.13
C CYS A 141 -5.72 9.20 11.84
N GLU A 142 -4.85 9.28 12.86
CA GLU A 142 -4.55 10.54 13.52
C GLU A 142 -3.90 11.55 12.57
N PRO A 143 -4.08 12.86 12.80
CA PRO A 143 -3.35 13.90 12.08
C PRO A 143 -1.84 13.66 12.13
N GLY A 144 -1.19 13.65 10.96
CA GLY A 144 0.26 13.41 10.83
C GLY A 144 0.65 11.93 10.69
N ALA A 145 -0.32 11.01 10.63
CA ALA A 145 -0.06 9.64 10.21
C ALA A 145 0.58 9.62 8.81
N LYS A 146 1.67 8.85 8.66
CA LYS A 146 2.42 8.75 7.41
C LYS A 146 1.79 7.70 6.51
N ILE A 147 1.34 8.11 5.33
CA ILE A 147 0.67 7.26 4.35
C ILE A 147 1.54 7.19 3.10
N HIS A 148 1.95 5.98 2.71
CA HIS A 148 2.66 5.69 1.49
C HIS A 148 1.70 5.12 0.44
N LEU A 149 1.53 5.80 -0.69
CA LEU A 149 0.73 5.29 -1.79
C LEU A 149 1.56 4.33 -2.67
N HIS A 150 1.32 3.03 -2.51
CA HIS A 150 1.99 1.99 -3.29
C HIS A 150 1.49 1.95 -4.73
N CYS A 151 2.41 1.90 -5.70
CA CYS A 151 2.14 1.74 -7.13
C CYS A 151 0.98 2.62 -7.63
N PHE A 152 1.05 3.92 -7.38
CA PHE A 152 0.03 4.85 -7.86
C PHE A 152 0.02 4.93 -9.40
N HIS A 153 -1.12 4.59 -10.02
CA HIS A 153 -1.33 4.64 -11.47
C HIS A 153 -2.26 5.79 -11.89
N GLY A 154 -2.63 6.69 -10.97
CA GLY A 154 -3.53 7.79 -11.30
C GLY A 154 -2.86 8.83 -12.19
N LYS A 155 -3.70 9.64 -12.85
CA LYS A 155 -3.25 10.71 -13.76
C LYS A 155 -2.78 11.94 -12.99
N GLU A 156 -2.02 12.81 -13.66
CA GLU A 156 -1.47 14.07 -13.12
C GLU A 156 -2.48 14.90 -12.31
N LYS A 157 -3.72 15.03 -12.78
CA LYS A 157 -4.79 15.74 -12.05
C LYS A 157 -5.10 15.11 -10.69
N THR A 158 -5.11 13.79 -10.60
CA THR A 158 -5.31 13.07 -9.34
C THR A 158 -4.09 13.25 -8.43
N SER A 159 -2.87 13.24 -8.97
CA SER A 159 -1.64 13.52 -8.20
C SER A 159 -1.65 14.93 -7.59
N GLY A 160 -2.01 15.95 -8.37
CA GLY A 160 -2.11 17.33 -7.89
C GLY A 160 -3.19 17.51 -6.81
N TYR A 161 -4.35 16.87 -6.99
CA TYR A 161 -5.40 16.84 -5.98
C TYR A 161 -4.92 16.19 -4.67
N LEU A 162 -4.28 15.02 -4.76
CA LEU A 162 -3.71 14.30 -3.63
C LEU A 162 -2.69 15.14 -2.87
N ALA A 163 -1.73 15.73 -3.59
CA ALA A 163 -0.70 16.58 -3.02
C ALA A 163 -1.30 17.81 -2.31
N SER A 164 -2.31 18.45 -2.91
CA SER A 164 -2.94 19.65 -2.33
C SER A 164 -3.77 19.37 -1.08
N ARG A 165 -4.37 18.17 -0.97
CA ARG A 165 -5.35 17.85 0.07
C ARG A 165 -4.75 17.06 1.24
N PHE A 166 -3.62 16.40 0.99
CA PHE A 166 -2.99 15.46 1.92
C PHE A 166 -1.47 15.64 2.02
N SER A 167 -0.92 16.81 1.70
CA SER A 167 0.52 17.12 1.82
C SER A 167 1.11 16.72 3.18
N GLU A 168 0.33 16.88 4.26
CA GLU A 168 0.75 16.57 5.63
C GLU A 168 0.73 15.06 5.98
N HIS A 169 0.13 14.23 5.13
CA HIS A 169 -0.09 12.79 5.40
C HIS A 169 0.55 11.88 4.34
N LEU A 170 0.65 12.33 3.09
CA LEU A 170 1.09 11.51 1.96
C LEU A 170 2.58 11.63 1.67
N PHE A 171 3.29 10.51 1.76
CA PHE A 171 4.61 10.32 1.17
C PHE A 171 4.46 9.41 -0.05
N GLN A 172 4.38 10.01 -1.24
CA GLN A 172 4.24 9.26 -2.49
C GLN A 172 5.63 8.92 -3.04
N LEU A 173 5.91 7.63 -3.22
CA LEU A 173 7.07 7.16 -3.98
C LEU A 173 6.54 6.51 -5.26
N PHE A 174 6.87 7.13 -6.39
CA PHE A 174 6.42 6.68 -7.70
C PHE A 174 7.13 5.40 -8.11
N SER A 175 6.37 4.40 -8.56
CA SER A 175 6.90 3.40 -9.49
C SER A 175 6.94 4.07 -10.87
N LEU A 176 8.12 4.54 -11.29
CA LEU A 176 8.34 5.13 -12.61
C LEU A 176 8.04 4.10 -13.71
N LYS A 177 6.82 4.13 -14.24
CA LYS A 177 6.62 3.86 -15.67
C LYS A 177 6.61 5.20 -16.40
N GLY A 178 7.81 5.75 -16.61
CA GLY A 178 8.13 6.62 -17.75
C GLY A 178 7.44 7.97 -17.88
N GLN A 179 6.79 8.53 -16.86
CA GLN A 179 6.31 9.93 -16.94
C GLN A 179 7.32 10.89 -16.30
N LYS A 180 7.99 11.67 -17.15
CA LYS A 180 8.67 12.91 -16.76
C LYS A 180 7.60 13.99 -16.57
N PHE A 181 7.59 14.65 -15.42
CA PHE A 181 6.87 15.91 -15.20
C PHE A 181 7.89 17.05 -15.13
N PRO A 182 7.52 18.27 -15.55
CA PRO A 182 8.43 19.41 -15.71
C PRO A 182 9.09 19.86 -14.40
#